data_AF-A0A8J9TM68-F1
#
_entry.id   AF-A0A8J9TM68-F1
#
_cell.length_a   1.000
_cell.length_b   1.000
_cell.length_c   1.000
_cell.angle_alpha   90.00
_cell.angle_beta   90.00
_cell.angle_gamma   90.00
#
_symmetry.space_group_name_H-M   'P 1'
#
loop_
_entity.id
_entity.type
_entity.pdbx_description
1 polymer ?
#
loop_
_entity_poly.entity_id
_entity_poly.type
_entity_poly.pdbx_seq_one_letter_code
_entity_poly.pdbx_strand_id
1 'polypeptide(L)'
;MTTPMFHTIVASKREMTSRKRLQNRSLLLLALLLLLAAHSCASVTIDDRRRRRKNGHPLAREIRVANKAGAKFDFYWIHPETRVLAGSNTDGEGVPYGGESAVSSFVGHAFEVQELEPCKRQLCRKGYFKVNGNEDQ
;
A
#
# COMPACT_ATOMS: atom_id res chain seq x y z
N MET A 1 4.94 -57.84 82.97
CA MET A 1 5.23 -56.41 83.10
C MET A 1 6.32 -56.07 82.08
N THR A 2 5.95 -55.71 80.84
CA THR A 2 5.63 -54.37 80.29
C THR A 2 6.86 -53.49 79.98
N THR A 3 7.07 -53.33 78.66
CA THR A 3 7.80 -52.29 77.88
C THR A 3 9.33 -52.18 78.01
N PRO A 4 10.10 -51.67 77.00
CA PRO A 4 9.68 -50.71 75.95
C PRO A 4 10.36 -50.77 74.53
N MET A 5 9.89 -49.87 73.64
CA MET A 5 10.57 -49.19 72.50
C MET A 5 10.63 -49.85 71.09
N PHE A 6 10.64 -49.18 69.93
CA PHE A 6 10.94 -47.79 69.51
C PHE A 6 10.17 -47.43 68.20
N HIS A 7 9.91 -46.14 67.98
CA HIS A 7 9.51 -45.54 66.69
C HIS A 7 10.66 -45.51 65.67
N THR A 8 10.38 -45.79 64.39
CA THR A 8 11.20 -45.27 63.28
C THR A 8 10.32 -44.88 62.08
N ILE A 9 10.24 -43.57 61.82
CA ILE A 9 9.69 -43.00 60.58
C ILE A 9 10.83 -43.00 59.56
N VAL A 10 10.70 -43.77 58.48
CA VAL A 10 11.61 -43.69 57.32
C VAL A 10 10.84 -43.08 56.16
N ALA A 11 10.85 -41.75 56.07
CA ALA A 11 10.41 -41.04 54.88
C ALA A 11 11.36 -41.37 53.71
N SER A 12 10.82 -42.07 52.72
CA SER A 12 11.54 -42.60 51.58
C SER A 12 12.10 -41.47 50.69
N LYS A 13 13.42 -41.30 50.76
CA LYS A 13 14.26 -40.36 49.98
C LYS A 13 14.07 -40.44 48.45
N ARG A 14 13.33 -41.45 47.94
CA ARG A 14 13.04 -41.66 46.50
C ARG A 14 11.90 -40.80 45.95
N GLU A 15 10.91 -40.40 46.76
CA GLU A 15 9.78 -39.61 46.24
C GLU A 15 10.16 -38.14 45.98
N MET A 16 11.12 -37.61 46.73
CA MET A 16 11.50 -36.20 46.70
C MET A 16 12.35 -35.82 45.48
N THR A 17 13.06 -36.78 44.88
CA THR A 17 13.90 -36.56 43.68
C THR A 17 13.10 -36.66 42.38
N SER A 18 12.03 -37.47 42.34
CA SER A 18 11.13 -37.60 41.19
C SER A 18 10.30 -36.32 40.97
N ARG A 19 9.73 -35.75 42.04
CA ARG A 19 8.95 -34.50 41.98
C ARG A 19 9.79 -33.31 41.52
N LYS A 20 11.05 -33.19 41.99
CA LYS A 20 11.99 -32.15 41.54
C LYS A 20 12.35 -32.29 40.06
N ARG A 21 12.52 -33.52 39.54
CA ARG A 21 12.79 -33.74 38.10
C ARG A 21 11.60 -33.41 37.21
N LEU A 22 10.38 -33.74 37.62
CA LEU A 22 9.16 -33.36 36.86
C LEU A 22 8.94 -31.84 36.87
N GLN A 23 9.13 -31.19 38.02
CA GLN A 23 8.96 -29.74 38.16
C GLN A 23 9.97 -28.97 37.31
N ASN A 24 11.24 -29.40 37.27
CA ASN A 24 12.28 -28.79 36.44
C ASN A 24 12.01 -28.96 34.94
N ARG A 25 11.45 -30.10 34.51
CA ARG A 25 11.06 -30.34 33.11
C ARG A 25 9.87 -29.48 32.70
N SER A 26 8.89 -29.32 33.59
CA SER A 26 7.73 -28.43 33.35
C SER A 26 8.15 -26.96 33.22
N LEU A 27 9.09 -26.50 34.06
CA LEU A 27 9.61 -25.14 34.01
C LEU A 27 10.43 -24.88 32.74
N LEU A 28 11.24 -25.85 32.30
CA LEU A 28 11.97 -25.77 31.04
C LEU A 28 11.04 -25.71 29.83
N LEU A 29 9.97 -26.50 29.81
CA LEU A 29 8.98 -26.47 28.74
C LEU A 29 8.20 -25.15 28.71
N LEU A 30 7.84 -24.61 29.87
CA LEU A 30 7.21 -23.28 29.97
C LEU A 30 8.15 -22.17 29.48
N ALA A 31 9.43 -22.22 29.86
CA ALA A 31 10.44 -21.26 29.41
C ALA A 31 10.67 -21.34 27.89
N LEU A 32 10.68 -22.54 27.31
CA LEU A 32 10.82 -22.74 25.87
C LEU A 32 9.60 -22.21 25.09
N LEU A 33 8.38 -22.43 25.62
CA LEU A 33 7.14 -21.91 25.04
C LEU A 33 7.09 -20.37 25.10
N LEU A 34 7.58 -19.76 26.18
CA LEU A 34 7.68 -18.30 26.31
C LEU A 34 8.72 -17.70 25.33
N LEU A 35 9.84 -18.38 25.10
CA LEU A 35 10.85 -17.97 24.10
C LEU A 35 10.35 -18.10 22.65
N LEU A 36 9.52 -19.09 22.36
CA LEU A 36 8.86 -19.25 21.05
C LEU A 36 7.78 -18.18 20.82
N ALA A 37 7.04 -17.78 21.86
CA ALA A 37 6.05 -16.71 21.77
C ALA A 37 6.68 -15.30 21.63
N ALA A 38 7.90 -15.10 22.15
CA ALA A 38 8.64 -13.84 22.06
C ALA A 38 9.32 -13.60 20.69
N HIS A 39 9.34 -14.58 19.78
CA HIS A 39 9.70 -14.37 18.36
C HIS A 39 8.54 -13.76 17.55
N SER A 40 7.57 -13.14 18.23
CA SER A 40 6.76 -12.11 17.62
C SER A 40 7.65 -11.03 16.99
N CYS A 41 7.15 -10.45 15.91
CA CYS A 41 7.49 -9.09 15.45
C CYS A 41 8.78 -8.95 14.63
N ALA A 42 8.72 -9.30 13.35
CA ALA A 42 9.11 -8.39 12.27
C ALA A 42 8.85 -9.03 10.90
N SER A 43 7.60 -8.98 10.45
CA SER A 43 7.36 -8.79 9.03
C SER A 43 6.21 -7.81 8.90
N VAL A 44 6.55 -6.52 9.09
CA VAL A 44 5.86 -5.50 8.31
C VAL A 44 6.20 -5.87 6.86
N THR A 45 5.34 -6.65 6.22
CA THR A 45 5.29 -6.65 4.77
C THR A 45 4.83 -5.24 4.44
N ILE A 46 5.80 -4.35 4.20
CA ILE A 46 5.56 -3.20 3.35
C ILE A 46 5.11 -3.87 2.05
N ASP A 47 3.79 -3.96 1.87
CA ASP A 47 3.19 -4.24 0.57
C ASP A 47 3.61 -3.05 -0.26
N ASP A 48 4.83 -3.16 -0.82
CA ASP A 48 5.37 -2.27 -1.83
C ASP A 48 4.54 -2.58 -3.08
N ARG A 49 3.27 -2.18 -3.02
CA ARG A 49 2.55 -1.65 -4.16
C ARG A 49 3.25 -0.36 -4.60
N ARG A 50 4.56 -0.42 -4.85
CA ARG A 50 5.07 -0.09 -6.18
C ARG A 50 4.08 -0.70 -7.15
N ARG A 51 3.05 0.08 -7.47
CA ARG A 51 2.46 0.13 -8.80
C ARG A 51 3.68 0.07 -9.70
N ARG A 52 4.03 -1.14 -10.17
CA ARG A 52 5.20 -1.36 -11.03
C ARG A 52 5.05 -0.30 -12.08
N ARG A 53 5.94 0.70 -12.08
CA ARG A 53 5.89 1.79 -13.05
C ARG A 53 5.70 1.11 -14.39
N LYS A 54 4.59 1.42 -15.08
CA LYS A 54 4.13 0.66 -16.24
C LYS A 54 5.26 0.43 -17.26
N ASN A 55 6.28 1.31 -17.27
CA ASN A 55 7.48 1.25 -18.12
C ASN A 55 8.84 1.43 -17.38
N GLY A 56 8.94 1.22 -16.06
CA GLY A 56 10.21 1.33 -15.31
C GLY A 56 10.80 2.76 -15.14
N HIS A 57 10.36 3.73 -15.93
CA HIS A 57 10.92 5.07 -15.96
C HIS A 57 10.52 5.93 -14.73
N PRO A 58 11.48 6.47 -13.93
CA PRO A 58 11.39 7.76 -13.25
C PRO A 58 10.03 8.38 -12.95
N LEU A 59 9.65 8.99 -14.04
CA LEU A 59 8.70 10.05 -14.18
C LEU A 59 7.43 9.54 -14.86
N ALA A 60 7.37 8.28 -15.28
CA ALA A 60 6.17 7.74 -15.91
C ALA A 60 5.01 7.74 -14.91
N ARG A 61 3.85 8.22 -15.35
CA ARG A 61 2.61 8.31 -14.57
C ARG A 61 1.43 7.92 -15.44
N GLU A 62 0.44 7.29 -14.82
CA GLU A 62 -0.90 7.15 -15.38
C GLU A 62 -1.78 8.17 -14.67
N ILE A 63 -2.47 9.00 -15.46
CA ILE A 63 -3.23 10.15 -14.97
C ILE A 63 -4.67 9.95 -15.36
N ARG A 64 -5.59 10.16 -14.41
CA ARG A 64 -7.03 10.10 -14.67
C ARG A 64 -7.57 11.52 -14.74
N VAL A 65 -8.05 11.90 -15.90
CA VAL A 65 -8.64 13.22 -16.14
C VAL A 65 -10.15 13.09 -16.00
N ALA A 66 -10.68 13.54 -14.87
CA ALA A 66 -12.12 13.48 -14.58
C ALA A 66 -12.82 14.76 -15.03
N ASN A 67 -13.91 14.62 -15.79
CA ASN A 67 -14.69 15.75 -16.26
C ASN A 67 -15.77 16.17 -15.28
N LYS A 68 -15.51 17.28 -14.58
CA LYS A 68 -16.46 17.97 -13.70
C LYS A 68 -16.97 19.29 -14.29
N ALA A 69 -16.50 19.68 -15.46
CA ALA A 69 -17.04 20.82 -16.19
C ALA A 69 -18.34 20.38 -16.85
N GLY A 70 -19.45 21.09 -16.67
CA GLY A 70 -20.78 20.73 -17.20
C GLY A 70 -20.91 20.68 -18.74
N ALA A 71 -19.80 20.47 -19.45
CA ALA A 71 -19.70 20.35 -20.89
C ALA A 71 -18.61 19.32 -21.24
N LYS A 72 -18.65 18.85 -22.48
CA LYS A 72 -17.66 17.91 -23.01
C LYS A 72 -16.33 18.60 -23.25
N PHE A 73 -15.20 17.93 -23.00
CA PHE A 73 -13.89 18.48 -23.34
C PHE A 73 -12.99 17.45 -23.99
N ASP A 74 -11.95 17.93 -24.64
CA ASP A 74 -10.78 17.16 -25.04
C ASP A 74 -9.53 17.74 -24.38
N PHE A 75 -8.44 17.01 -24.40
CA PHE A 75 -7.17 17.48 -23.88
C PHE A 75 -6.01 17.10 -24.80
N TYR A 76 -4.99 17.94 -24.80
CA TYR A 76 -3.89 17.91 -25.75
C TYR A 76 -2.58 18.09 -25.01
N TRP A 77 -1.63 17.19 -25.27
CA TRP A 77 -0.28 17.39 -24.76
C TRP A 77 0.37 18.61 -25.41
N ILE A 78 1.01 19.46 -24.60
CA ILE A 78 1.74 20.63 -25.07
C ILE A 78 3.21 20.26 -25.18
N HIS A 79 3.76 20.33 -26.39
CA HIS A 79 5.19 20.08 -26.60
C HIS A 79 6.02 21.14 -25.83
N PRO A 80 7.03 20.75 -25.02
CA PRO A 80 7.72 21.65 -24.10
C PRO A 80 8.48 22.79 -24.79
N GLU A 81 9.09 22.51 -25.95
CA GLU A 81 9.89 23.48 -26.71
C GLU A 81 9.05 24.29 -27.69
N THR A 82 8.39 23.63 -28.63
CA THR A 82 7.61 24.26 -29.70
C THR A 82 6.27 24.84 -29.25
N ARG A 83 5.76 24.45 -28.07
CA ARG A 83 4.42 24.80 -27.56
C ARG A 83 3.26 24.40 -28.48
N VAL A 84 3.53 23.54 -29.46
CA VAL A 84 2.52 22.97 -30.34
C VAL A 84 1.70 21.94 -29.57
N LEU A 85 0.38 21.96 -29.78
CA LEU A 85 -0.53 20.95 -29.26
C LEU A 85 -0.38 19.68 -30.08
N ALA A 86 -0.22 18.55 -29.41
CA ALA A 86 -0.31 17.24 -30.04
C ALA A 86 -1.74 16.95 -30.52
N GLY A 87 -1.92 15.80 -31.15
CA GLY A 87 -3.25 15.28 -31.47
C GLY A 87 -4.12 15.11 -30.23
N SER A 88 -5.42 14.92 -30.46
CA SER A 88 -6.40 14.62 -29.41
C SER A 88 -5.96 13.42 -28.58
N ASN A 89 -6.08 13.53 -27.25
CA ASN A 89 -5.90 12.39 -26.36
C ASN A 89 -7.14 11.49 -26.26
N THR A 90 -8.25 11.87 -26.89
CA THR A 90 -9.52 11.14 -26.90
C THR A 90 -9.99 10.81 -28.31
N ASP A 91 -9.10 10.86 -29.31
CA ASP A 91 -9.42 10.65 -30.73
C ASP A 91 -10.55 11.57 -31.26
N GLY A 92 -10.72 12.74 -30.65
CA GLY A 92 -11.78 13.70 -30.93
C GLY A 92 -13.14 13.31 -30.35
N GLU A 93 -13.25 12.13 -29.74
CA GLU A 93 -14.47 11.70 -29.08
C GLU A 93 -14.76 12.52 -27.83
N GLY A 94 -13.76 13.09 -27.15
CA GLY A 94 -13.91 13.91 -25.95
C GLY A 94 -14.43 13.17 -24.72
N VAL A 95 -14.16 13.73 -23.54
CA VAL A 95 -14.65 13.25 -22.26
C VAL A 95 -16.00 13.92 -21.94
N PRO A 96 -17.11 13.16 -21.85
CA PRO A 96 -18.41 13.72 -21.47
C PRO A 96 -18.43 14.19 -20.02
N TYR A 97 -19.41 15.03 -19.66
CA TYR A 97 -19.59 15.45 -18.26
C TYR A 97 -19.81 14.22 -17.35
N GLY A 98 -19.10 14.17 -16.22
CA GLY A 98 -19.08 13.04 -15.31
C GLY A 98 -18.22 11.86 -15.77
N GLY A 99 -17.67 11.91 -16.99
CA GLY A 99 -16.77 10.89 -17.51
C GLY A 99 -15.33 11.05 -17.03
N GLU A 100 -14.52 10.01 -17.26
CA GLU A 100 -13.09 10.01 -16.99
C GLU A 100 -12.34 9.47 -18.21
N SER A 101 -11.15 10.00 -18.46
CA SER A 101 -10.19 9.43 -19.41
C SER A 101 -8.85 9.20 -18.73
N ALA A 102 -8.12 8.16 -19.15
CA ALA A 102 -6.81 7.84 -18.61
C ALA A 102 -5.73 8.08 -19.66
N VAL A 103 -4.64 8.74 -19.26
CA VAL A 103 -3.49 9.00 -20.13
C VAL A 103 -2.19 8.56 -19.44
N SER A 104 -1.34 7.86 -20.17
CA SER A 104 0.03 7.57 -19.73
C SER A 104 0.95 8.70 -20.16
N SER A 105 1.63 9.34 -19.21
CA SER A 105 2.47 10.52 -19.46
C SER A 105 3.68 10.56 -18.52
N PHE A 106 4.41 11.68 -18.51
CA PHE A 106 5.58 11.88 -17.67
C PHE A 106 5.46 13.12 -16.79
N VAL A 107 5.99 13.06 -15.57
CA VAL A 107 6.13 14.22 -14.69
C VAL A 107 6.83 15.35 -15.44
N GLY A 108 6.24 16.54 -15.40
CA GLY A 108 6.72 17.71 -16.15
C GLY A 108 5.94 17.99 -17.43
N HIS A 109 5.23 16.99 -18.00
CA HIS A 109 4.36 17.22 -19.14
C HIS A 109 3.21 18.17 -18.79
N ALA A 110 2.84 19.03 -19.74
CA ALA A 110 1.72 19.94 -19.62
C ALA A 110 0.66 19.61 -20.66
N PHE A 111 -0.59 19.84 -20.30
CA PHE A 111 -1.75 19.58 -21.14
C PHE A 111 -2.65 20.81 -21.18
N GLU A 112 -3.17 21.11 -22.36
CA GLU A 112 -4.27 22.04 -22.56
C GLU A 112 -5.58 21.24 -22.60
N VAL A 113 -6.57 21.65 -21.84
CA VAL A 113 -7.93 21.10 -21.87
C VAL A 113 -8.79 22.10 -22.63
N GLN A 114 -9.51 21.65 -23.65
CA GLN A 114 -10.41 22.49 -24.44
C GLN A 114 -11.82 21.92 -24.40
N GLU A 115 -12.78 22.76 -24.06
CA GLU A 115 -14.21 22.44 -24.22
C GLU A 115 -14.52 22.15 -25.70
N LEU A 116 -15.25 21.07 -25.96
CA LEU A 116 -15.76 20.74 -27.29
C LEU A 116 -17.13 21.40 -27.50
N GLU A 117 -17.54 21.54 -28.77
CA GLU A 117 -18.85 22.09 -29.16
C GLU A 117 -19.99 21.52 -28.29
N PRO A 118 -20.95 22.36 -27.85
CA PRO A 118 -21.50 23.51 -28.58
C PRO A 118 -20.95 24.89 -28.21
N CYS A 119 -19.83 24.99 -27.49
CA CYS A 119 -19.21 26.30 -27.27
C CYS A 119 -18.79 26.94 -28.61
N LYS A 120 -19.18 28.20 -28.87
CA LYS A 120 -18.66 28.93 -30.03
C LYS A 120 -17.14 29.01 -29.88
N ARG A 121 -16.34 28.66 -30.89
CA ARG A 121 -14.85 28.57 -30.83
C ARG A 121 -14.12 29.69 -30.07
N GLN A 122 -14.63 30.92 -30.08
CA GLN A 122 -14.06 32.06 -29.34
C GLN A 122 -14.42 32.12 -27.83
N LEU A 123 -15.41 31.34 -27.40
CA LEU A 123 -15.94 31.25 -26.04
C LEU A 123 -15.65 29.90 -25.37
N CYS A 124 -15.09 28.93 -26.10
CA CYS A 124 -14.72 27.64 -25.53
C CYS A 124 -13.68 27.82 -24.43
N ARG A 125 -14.00 27.33 -23.23
CA ARG A 125 -13.09 27.48 -22.10
C ARG A 125 -11.88 26.59 -22.31
N LYS A 126 -10.73 27.15 -21.94
CA LYS A 126 -9.47 26.43 -21.90
C LYS A 126 -9.00 26.29 -20.46
N GLY A 127 -8.51 25.11 -20.13
CA GLY A 127 -7.84 24.82 -18.88
C GLY A 127 -6.44 24.30 -19.13
N TYR A 128 -5.61 24.29 -18.09
CA TYR A 128 -4.26 23.76 -18.17
C TYR A 128 -3.99 22.91 -16.94
N PHE A 129 -3.34 21.78 -17.13
CA PHE A 129 -2.78 21.02 -16.02
C PHE A 129 -1.38 20.53 -16.35
N LYS A 130 -0.59 20.33 -15.30
CA LYS A 130 0.75 19.77 -15.39
C LYS A 130 0.80 18.47 -14.61
N VAL A 131 1.48 17.48 -15.17
CA VAL A 131 1.77 16.23 -14.48
C VAL A 131 2.80 16.51 -13.39
N ASN A 132 2.42 16.28 -12.14
CA ASN A 132 3.29 16.48 -11.00
C ASN A 132 3.75 15.11 -10.44
N GLY A 133 4.60 15.15 -9.41
CA GLY A 133 5.20 13.94 -8.84
C GLY A 133 4.23 13.08 -8.02
N ASN A 134 3.05 13.59 -7.66
CA ASN A 134 2.04 12.91 -6.87
C ASN A 134 1.48 11.72 -7.65
N GLU A 135 1.44 10.56 -7.01
CA GLU A 135 0.98 9.31 -7.64
C GLU A 135 -0.54 9.16 -7.66
N ASP A 136 -1.25 9.99 -6.89
CA ASP A 136 -2.72 10.03 -6.81
C ASP A 136 -3.29 11.32 -7.42
N GLN A 137 -2.59 11.92 -8.38
CA GLN A 137 -3.09 13.07 -9.15
C GLN A 137 -4.33 12.71 -9.98
#